data_AF-A0AAV2FD19-F1
#
_entry.id   AF-A0AAV2FD19-F1
#
_cell.length_a   1.000
_cell.length_b   1.000
_cell.length_c   1.000
_cell.angle_alpha   90.00
_cell.angle_beta   90.00
_cell.angle_gamma   90.00
#
_symmetry.space_group_name_H-M   'P 1'
#
loop_
_entity.id
_entity.type
_entity.pdbx_description
1 polymer ?
#
loop_
_entity_poly.entity_id
_entity_poly.type
_entity_poly.pdbx_seq_one_letter_code
_entity_poly.pdbx_strand_id
1 'polypeptide(L)'
;MLQVSWSRTQGEPMLSLVIDGESCMNVVSFDVVKKLGLRTSKHPEPYTLHWFNYYSEIKVNKQAKIKFAIGRYEDEIQLDVALMQTSHLLLG
;
A
#
# COMPACT_ATOMS: atom_id res chain seq x y z
N MET A 1 -8.67 -3.71 14.00
CA MET A 1 -7.22 -3.49 13.79
C MET A 1 -6.34 -4.67 14.23
N LEU A 2 -5.97 -5.57 13.31
CA LEU A 2 -4.90 -6.56 13.54
C LEU A 2 -3.57 -5.98 13.01
N GLN A 3 -2.72 -5.47 13.89
CA GLN A 3 -1.36 -5.10 13.50
C GLN A 3 -0.50 -6.36 13.32
N VAL A 4 -0.29 -6.77 12.06
CA VAL A 4 0.71 -7.78 11.73
C VAL A 4 2.00 -7.08 11.33
N SER A 5 2.84 -6.70 12.29
CA SER A 5 4.17 -6.16 11.98
C SER A 5 5.14 -7.30 11.67
N TRP A 6 5.66 -7.34 10.44
CA TRP A 6 6.81 -8.16 10.12
C TRP A 6 8.10 -7.37 10.38
N SER A 7 9.11 -8.01 10.99
CA SER A 7 10.46 -7.46 11.06
C SER A 7 11.50 -8.48 10.61
N ARG A 8 12.33 -8.05 9.66
CA ARG A 8 13.72 -8.44 9.36
C ARG A 8 13.97 -9.56 8.33
N THR A 9 14.56 -9.15 7.20
CA THR A 9 15.63 -9.85 6.45
C THR A 9 16.75 -8.83 6.19
N GLN A 10 18.02 -9.18 6.48
CA GLN A 10 19.16 -8.26 6.29
C GLN A 10 19.32 -7.90 4.81
N GLY A 11 19.29 -6.60 4.48
CA GLY A 11 19.58 -6.06 3.15
C GLY A 11 18.37 -5.55 2.34
N GLU A 12 17.14 -5.87 2.75
CA GLU A 12 15.92 -5.48 2.03
C GLU A 12 15.27 -4.21 2.59
N PRO A 13 14.63 -3.37 1.75
CA PRO A 13 13.95 -2.17 2.20
C PRO A 13 12.84 -2.49 3.22
N MET A 14 12.81 -1.77 4.34
CA MET A 14 11.77 -1.91 5.38
C MET A 14 10.39 -1.56 4.81
N LEU A 15 9.51 -2.56 4.72
CA LEU A 15 8.10 -2.43 4.37
C LEU A 15 7.25 -2.92 5.54
N SER A 16 6.25 -2.14 5.92
CA SER A 16 5.29 -2.54 6.93
C SER A 16 3.95 -2.82 6.26
N LEU A 17 3.47 -4.05 6.38
CA LEU A 17 2.15 -4.46 5.94
C LEU A 17 1.19 -4.39 7.13
N VAL A 18 0.06 -3.72 6.96
CA VAL A 18 -1.03 -3.61 7.92
C VAL A 18 -2.24 -4.27 7.28
N ILE A 19 -2.76 -5.31 7.91
CA ILE A 19 -3.99 -5.97 7.49
C ILE A 19 -5.07 -5.53 8.45
N ASP A 20 -5.90 -4.60 8.01
CA ASP A 20 -7.01 -4.10 8.81
C ASP A 20 -8.32 -4.59 8.19
N GLY A 21 -8.83 -5.73 8.66
CA GLY A 21 -10.10 -6.28 8.16
C GLY A 21 -11.34 -5.43 8.50
N GLU A 22 -11.16 -4.28 9.15
CA GLU A 22 -12.18 -3.24 9.33
C GLU A 22 -12.05 -2.11 8.30
N SER A 23 -10.95 -2.07 7.53
CA SER A 23 -10.75 -1.16 6.41
C SER A 23 -11.40 -1.75 5.16
N CYS A 24 -12.07 -0.93 4.35
CA CYS A 24 -12.51 -1.33 3.01
C CYS A 24 -11.48 -0.97 1.93
N MET A 25 -10.27 -0.54 2.33
CA MET A 25 -9.32 0.13 1.45
C MET A 25 -7.97 -0.60 1.37
N ASN A 26 -7.57 -0.86 0.12
CA ASN A 26 -6.30 -1.45 -0.26
C ASN A 26 -5.36 -0.34 -0.80
N VAL A 27 -4.49 0.19 0.07
CA VAL A 27 -3.63 1.35 -0.24
C VAL A 27 -2.16 1.04 -0.03
N VAL A 28 -1.31 1.47 -0.95
CA VAL A 28 0.15 1.42 -0.84
C VAL A 28 0.74 2.82 -0.94
N SER A 29 1.74 3.13 -0.13
CA SER A 29 2.41 4.42 -0.24
C SER A 29 3.32 4.51 -1.47
N PHE A 30 3.42 5.70 -2.03
CA PHE A 30 4.31 6.00 -3.16
C PHE A 30 5.77 5.61 -2.89
N ASP A 31 6.25 5.76 -1.66
CA ASP A 31 7.61 5.40 -1.28
C ASP A 31 7.87 3.90 -1.40
N VAL A 32 6.88 3.06 -1.03
CA VAL A 32 6.97 1.60 -1.19
C VAL A 32 7.01 1.23 -2.68
N VAL A 33 6.14 1.84 -3.49
CA VAL A 33 6.14 1.65 -4.95
C VAL A 33 7.50 1.96 -5.56
N LYS A 34 8.11 3.08 -5.15
CA LYS A 34 9.42 3.50 -5.62
C LYS A 34 10.54 2.57 -5.13
N LYS A 35 10.53 2.17 -3.85
CA LYS A 35 11.53 1.27 -3.25
C LYS A 35 11.52 -0.12 -3.89
N LEU A 36 10.34 -0.64 -4.19
CA LEU A 36 10.17 -1.95 -4.83
C LEU A 36 10.27 -1.91 -6.37
N GLY A 37 10.43 -0.73 -6.98
CA GLY A 37 10.48 -0.59 -8.44
C GLY A 37 9.18 -1.02 -9.13
N LEU A 38 8.03 -0.90 -8.45
CA LEU A 38 6.75 -1.35 -8.97
C LEU A 38 6.29 -0.43 -10.12
N ARG A 39 5.73 -1.05 -11.16
CA ARG A 39 5.07 -0.30 -12.22
C ARG A 39 3.72 0.18 -11.73
N THR A 40 3.40 1.44 -12.05
CA THR A 40 2.09 2.02 -11.77
C THR A 40 1.31 2.20 -13.06
N SER A 41 -0.01 2.09 -12.95
CA SER A 41 -0.97 2.39 -14.02
C SER A 41 -1.90 3.51 -13.56
N LYS A 42 -2.56 4.18 -14.51
CA LYS A 42 -3.54 5.22 -14.18
C LYS A 42 -4.77 4.57 -13.54
N HIS A 43 -5.24 5.14 -12.44
CA HIS A 43 -6.48 4.68 -11.81
C HIS A 43 -7.66 4.94 -12.76
N PRO A 44 -8.56 3.97 -12.99
CA PRO A 44 -9.70 4.14 -13.90
C PRO A 44 -10.65 5.25 -13.45
N GLU A 45 -10.84 5.38 -12.13
CA GLU A 45 -11.71 6.39 -11.52
C GLU A 45 -10.99 7.15 -10.39
N PRO A 46 -10.14 8.15 -10.70
CA PRO A 46 -9.35 8.86 -9.70
C PRO A 46 -10.23 9.56 -8.65
N TYR A 47 -9.84 9.48 -7.38
CA TYR A 47 -10.59 10.08 -6.27
C TYR A 47 -9.66 10.77 -5.25
N THR A 48 -10.27 11.50 -4.32
CA THR A 48 -9.57 12.19 -3.24
C THR A 48 -9.99 11.62 -1.90
N LEU A 49 -9.01 11.30 -1.06
CA LEU A 49 -9.21 10.92 0.33
C LEU A 49 -9.06 12.13 1.23
N HIS A 50 -10.11 12.43 1.99
CA HIS A 50 -10.15 13.54 2.95
C HIS A 50 -9.77 13.14 4.39
N TRP A 51 -9.59 11.84 4.67
CA TRP A 51 -9.56 11.34 6.04
C TRP A 51 -8.16 11.25 6.68
N PHE A 52 -7.08 11.31 5.90
CA PHE A 52 -5.74 10.99 6.40
C PHE A 52 -4.91 12.22 6.87
N ASN A 53 -5.27 13.44 6.45
CA ASN A 53 -4.62 14.65 6.93
C ASN A 53 -5.62 15.82 6.91
N TYR A 54 -5.88 16.42 8.07
CA TYR A 54 -6.72 17.62 8.21
C TYR A 54 -6.24 18.80 7.35
N TYR A 55 -5.00 18.76 6.84
CA TYR A 55 -4.38 19.84 6.07
C TYR A 55 -4.09 19.51 4.60
N SER A 56 -4.21 18.25 4.15
CA SER A 56 -3.93 17.91 2.75
C SER A 56 -4.80 16.78 2.22
N GLU A 57 -5.51 17.07 1.13
CA GLU A 57 -6.16 16.07 0.29
C GLU A 57 -5.15 15.06 -0.24
N ILE A 58 -5.41 13.77 -0.02
CA ILE A 58 -4.62 12.70 -0.65
C ILE A 58 -5.30 12.32 -1.95
N LYS A 59 -4.70 12.67 -3.07
CA LYS A 59 -5.18 12.28 -4.39
C LYS A 59 -4.73 10.88 -4.75
N VAL A 60 -5.69 10.00 -5.03
CA VAL A 60 -5.47 8.66 -5.57
C VAL A 60 -5.76 8.69 -7.06
N ASN A 61 -4.72 8.59 -7.87
CA ASN A 61 -4.83 8.61 -9.33
C ASN A 61 -4.01 7.51 -10.03
N LYS A 62 -3.35 6.65 -9.25
CA LYS A 62 -2.49 5.57 -9.73
C LYS A 62 -2.77 4.31 -8.93
N GLN A 63 -2.54 3.17 -9.58
CA GLN A 63 -2.59 1.85 -8.96
C GLN A 63 -1.32 1.08 -9.26
N ALA A 64 -0.91 0.25 -8.31
CA ALA A 64 0.21 -0.68 -8.45
C ALA A 64 -0.28 -2.11 -8.19
N LYS A 65 0.34 -3.08 -8.86
CA LYS A 65 0.13 -4.50 -8.59
C LYS A 65 1.29 -5.03 -7.76
N ILE A 66 0.99 -5.71 -6.67
CA ILE A 66 1.98 -6.34 -5.81
C ILE A 66 1.71 -7.83 -5.81
N LYS A 67 2.72 -8.59 -6.21
CA LYS A 67 2.74 -10.04 -6.02
C LYS A 67 3.32 -10.32 -4.64
N PHE A 68 2.64 -11.16 -3.88
CA PHE A 68 3.10 -11.59 -2.57
C PHE A 68 2.96 -13.10 -2.42
N ALA A 69 3.76 -13.67 -1.55
CA ALA A 69 3.71 -15.09 -1.22
C ALA A 69 3.70 -15.28 0.30
N ILE A 70 2.84 -16.17 0.79
CA ILE A 70 2.75 -16.58 2.19
C ILE A 70 2.86 -18.10 2.24
N GLY A 71 4.05 -18.60 2.59
CA GLY A 71 4.34 -20.03 2.53
C GLY A 71 4.26 -20.55 1.09
N ARG A 72 3.21 -21.34 0.79
CA ARG A 72 2.93 -21.86 -0.57
C ARG A 72 1.84 -21.08 -1.31
N TYR A 73 1.20 -20.13 -0.64
CA TYR A 73 0.19 -19.28 -1.25
C TYR A 73 0.89 -18.17 -2.02
N GLU A 74 0.52 -17.96 -3.27
CA GLU A 74 0.99 -16.85 -4.10
C GLU A 74 -0.23 -16.14 -4.67
N ASP A 75 -0.20 -14.80 -4.64
CA ASP A 75 -1.29 -13.99 -5.15
C ASP A 75 -0.80 -12.62 -5.62
N GLU A 76 -1.64 -11.94 -6.40
CA GLU A 76 -1.41 -10.58 -6.87
C GLU A 76 -2.56 -9.69 -6.44
N ILE A 77 -2.23 -8.65 -5.67
CA ILE A 77 -3.21 -7.64 -5.25
C ILE A 77 -2.98 -6.32 -5.97
N GLN A 78 -4.08 -5.68 -6.38
CA GLN A 78 -4.08 -4.33 -6.94
C GLN A 78 -4.35 -3.33 -5.81
N LEU A 79 -3.49 -2.32 -5.72
CA LEU A 79 -3.44 -1.37 -4.62
C LEU A 79 -3.45 0.05 -5.15
N ASP A 80 -4.20 0.90 -4.46
CA ASP A 80 -4.25 2.32 -4.72
C ASP A 80 -2.99 3.01 -4.21
N VAL A 81 -2.37 3.82 -5.06
CA VAL A 81 -1.14 4.52 -4.71
C VAL A 81 -1.48 5.87 -4.09
N ALA A 82 -1.16 6.01 -2.81
CA ALA A 82 -1.32 7.25 -2.07
C ALA A 82 0.03 7.93 -1.82
N LEU A 83 0.06 9.26 -1.97
CA LEU A 83 1.16 10.09 -1.47
C LEU A 83 1.00 10.26 0.04
N MET A 84 1.41 9.24 0.79
CA MET A 84 1.39 9.23 2.24
C MET A 84 2.82 9.19 2.77
N GLN A 85 3.15 10.00 3.78
CA GLN A 85 4.49 10.05 4.40
C GLN A 85 4.74 8.85 5.34
N THR A 86 4.42 7.64 4.91
CA THR A 86 4.64 6.42 5.69
C THR A 86 4.95 5.25 4.76
N SER A 87 5.72 4.26 5.22
CA SER A 87 6.05 3.04 4.45
C SER A 87 5.06 1.90 4.76
N HIS A 88 3.76 2.22 4.74
CA HIS A 88 2.68 1.27 5.05
C HIS A 88 1.99 0.77 3.77
N LEU A 89 1.71 -0.53 3.76
CA LEU A 89 0.77 -1.20 2.90
C LEU A 89 -0.48 -1.49 3.75
N LEU A 90 -1.65 -0.98 3.39
CA LEU A 90 -2.91 -1.25 4.06
C LEU A 90 -3.72 -2.22 3.21
N LEU A 91 -4.12 -3.34 3.80
CA LEU A 91 -5.03 -4.32 3.21
C LEU A 91 -6.33 -4.35 4.01
N GLY A 92 -7.46 -4.20 3.32
CA GLY A 92 -8.82 -4.24 3.85
C GLY A 92 -9.59 -5.47 3.41
#